data_AF-A0A2D9KYN2-F1
#
_entry.id   AF-A0A2D9KYN2-F1
#
_cell.length_a   1.000
_cell.length_b   1.000
_cell.length_c   1.000
_cell.angle_alpha   90.00
_cell.angle_beta   90.00
_cell.angle_gamma   90.00
#
_symmetry.space_group_name_H-M   'P 1'
#
loop_
_entity.id
_entity.type
_entity.pdbx_description
1 polymer ?
#
loop_
_entity_poly.entity_id
_entity_poly.type
_entity_poly.pdbx_seq_one_letter_code
_entity_poly.pdbx_strand_id
1 'polypeptide(L)'
;MALNLSVFDTVSQANSGAVLHLTVPGSGVPAYLDEGVKNPKKPLTITLLGLDSDEYTKYVQVKARARRKSNKKDDIDIEQSIQDACELYAKLTVGWENIPDKEGNAMPFTFENAVNLYKSFKDIRVQVGNFIAEQENFIKS
;
A
#
# COMPACT_ATOMS: atom_id res chain seq x y z
N MET A 1 5.52 -6.56 34.49
CA MET A 1 6.53 -6.22 33.48
C MET A 1 6.62 -4.71 33.39
N ALA A 2 7.83 -4.13 33.38
CA ALA A 2 8.02 -2.71 33.16
C ALA A 2 7.94 -2.40 31.66
N LEU A 3 7.30 -1.29 31.29
CA LEU A 3 7.25 -0.79 29.91
C LEU A 3 8.67 -0.42 29.45
N ASN A 4 9.11 -0.97 28.32
CA ASN A 4 10.38 -0.62 27.67
C ASN A 4 10.13 0.46 26.61
N LEU A 5 10.97 1.50 26.53
CA LEU A 5 10.84 2.55 25.51
C LEU A 5 11.00 2.05 24.07
N SER A 6 11.53 0.83 23.86
CA SER A 6 11.58 0.20 22.55
C SER A 6 10.22 0.04 21.87
N VAL A 7 9.12 0.07 22.63
CA VAL A 7 7.75 0.02 22.07
C VAL A 7 7.40 1.25 21.22
N PHE A 8 8.14 2.37 21.39
CA PHE A 8 7.96 3.60 20.61
C PHE A 8 8.83 3.64 19.35
N ASP A 9 9.64 2.61 19.06
CA ASP A 9 10.39 2.51 17.81
C ASP A 9 9.45 2.10 16.66
N THR A 10 8.64 3.06 16.19
CA THR A 10 7.68 2.83 15.12
C THR A 10 8.33 2.84 13.74
N VAL A 11 9.50 3.47 13.60
CA VAL A 11 10.24 3.54 12.33
C VAL A 11 10.75 2.17 11.93
N SER A 12 11.44 1.45 12.83
CA SER A 12 11.93 0.09 12.54
C SER A 12 10.79 -0.86 12.19
N GLN A 13 9.65 -0.71 12.87
CA GLN A 13 8.46 -1.54 12.65
C GLN A 13 7.78 -1.21 11.30
N ALA A 14 7.60 0.06 10.97
CA ALA A 14 7.07 0.51 9.68
C ALA A 14 7.96 0.10 8.49
N ASN A 15 9.28 0.12 8.67
CA ASN A 15 10.25 -0.34 7.67
C ASN A 15 10.26 -1.87 7.49
N SER A 16 9.87 -2.64 8.52
CA SER A 16 9.77 -4.10 8.41
C SER A 16 8.63 -4.55 7.50
N GLY A 17 7.65 -3.67 7.30
CA GLY A 17 6.47 -3.88 6.48
C GLY A 17 5.43 -4.81 7.13
N ALA A 18 4.21 -4.73 6.60
CA ALA A 18 3.09 -5.55 7.02
C ALA A 18 2.35 -6.08 5.79
N VAL A 19 1.72 -7.25 5.95
CA VAL A 19 1.03 -7.95 4.86
C VAL A 19 -0.46 -7.60 4.90
N LEU A 20 -0.93 -6.90 3.87
CA LEU A 20 -2.34 -6.70 3.61
C LEU A 20 -2.88 -7.92 2.85
N HIS A 21 -3.83 -8.63 3.42
CA HIS A 21 -4.67 -9.59 2.68
C HIS A 21 -5.82 -8.82 2.05
N LEU A 22 -5.87 -8.80 0.71
CA LEU A 22 -6.96 -8.16 -0.02
C LEU A 22 -8.29 -8.86 0.28
N THR A 23 -9.36 -8.07 0.31
CA THR A 23 -10.72 -8.57 0.49
C THR A 23 -11.54 -8.36 -0.79
N VAL A 24 -12.52 -9.23 -1.00
CA VAL A 24 -13.45 -9.12 -2.13
C VAL A 24 -14.41 -7.95 -1.88
N PRO A 25 -14.54 -6.99 -2.82
CA PRO A 25 -15.38 -5.80 -2.66
C PRO A 25 -16.82 -6.15 -2.27
N GLY A 26 -17.37 -5.44 -1.28
CA GLY A 26 -18.75 -5.61 -0.83
C GLY A 26 -19.00 -6.81 0.11
N SER A 27 -18.15 -7.84 0.11
CA SER A 27 -18.27 -8.98 1.04
C SER A 27 -17.35 -8.88 2.25
N GLY A 28 -16.18 -8.22 2.10
CA GLY A 28 -15.14 -8.17 3.12
C GLY A 28 -14.45 -9.51 3.37
N VAL A 29 -14.75 -10.54 2.57
CA VAL A 29 -14.14 -11.86 2.68
C VAL A 29 -12.72 -11.81 2.09
N PRO A 30 -11.71 -12.44 2.72
CA PRO A 30 -10.37 -12.47 2.16
C PRO A 30 -10.33 -13.11 0.77
N ALA A 31 -9.63 -12.46 -0.16
CA ALA A 31 -9.54 -12.87 -1.56
C ALA A 31 -8.48 -13.95 -1.76
N TYR A 32 -8.80 -14.94 -2.58
CA TYR A 32 -7.91 -16.04 -2.94
C TYR A 32 -7.90 -16.25 -4.45
N LEU A 33 -6.75 -16.61 -5.01
CA LEU A 33 -6.62 -16.88 -6.45
C LEU A 33 -7.34 -18.18 -6.84
N ASP A 34 -7.40 -19.14 -5.92
CA ASP A 34 -8.05 -20.44 -6.07
C ASP A 34 -9.45 -20.47 -5.45
N GLU A 35 -10.19 -19.37 -5.59
CA GLU A 35 -11.58 -19.27 -5.14
C GLU A 35 -12.45 -20.39 -5.75
N GLY A 36 -13.26 -21.06 -4.92
CA GLY A 36 -14.08 -22.20 -5.32
C GLY A 36 -13.50 -23.59 -4.99
N VAL A 37 -12.27 -23.66 -4.46
CA VAL A 37 -11.70 -24.91 -3.91
C VAL A 37 -12.10 -25.07 -2.44
N LYS A 38 -12.31 -26.32 -1.98
CA LYS A 38 -12.77 -26.65 -0.60
C LYS A 38 -11.84 -26.16 0.52
N ASN A 39 -10.64 -25.66 0.20
CA ASN A 39 -9.70 -24.99 1.09
C ASN A 39 -8.74 -24.15 0.22
N PRO A 40 -9.02 -22.86 -0.03
CA PRO A 40 -8.15 -22.04 -0.84
C PRO A 40 -6.81 -21.82 -0.13
N LYS A 41 -5.71 -21.87 -0.89
CA LYS A 41 -4.34 -21.80 -0.35
C LYS A 41 -3.54 -20.64 -0.90
N LYS A 42 -4.08 -19.87 -1.85
CA LYS A 42 -3.36 -18.79 -2.52
C LYS A 42 -3.99 -17.43 -2.20
N PRO A 43 -3.72 -16.87 -1.01
CA PRO A 43 -4.26 -15.57 -0.63
C PRO A 43 -3.66 -14.47 -1.52
N LEU A 44 -4.48 -13.50 -1.91
CA LEU A 44 -4.01 -12.29 -2.58
C LEU A 44 -3.47 -11.33 -1.52
N THR A 45 -2.16 -11.17 -1.48
CA THR A 45 -1.50 -10.34 -0.45
C THR A 45 -0.59 -9.28 -1.05
N ILE A 46 -0.54 -8.12 -0.40
CA ILE A 46 0.37 -7.01 -0.72
C ILE A 46 1.18 -6.70 0.54
N THR A 47 2.50 -6.69 0.42
CA THR A 47 3.39 -6.27 1.51
C THR A 47 3.68 -4.79 1.38
N LEU A 48 3.36 -4.03 2.42
CA LEU A 48 3.40 -2.57 2.45
C LEU A 48 4.31 -2.08 3.57
N LEU A 49 4.91 -0.90 3.38
CA LEU A 49 5.60 -0.13 4.41
C LEU A 49 4.64 0.84 5.10
N GLY A 50 4.89 1.11 6.38
CA GLY A 50 4.09 2.04 7.17
C GLY A 50 4.41 3.52 6.91
N LEU A 51 3.59 4.41 7.46
CA LEU A 51 3.76 5.86 7.35
C LEU A 51 5.04 6.39 8.05
N ASP A 52 5.53 5.70 9.07
CA ASP A 52 6.78 6.07 9.74
C ASP A 52 8.03 5.54 9.02
N SER A 53 7.86 4.89 7.86
CA SER A 53 8.99 4.35 7.08
C SER A 53 9.86 5.46 6.49
N ASP A 54 11.13 5.13 6.26
CA ASP A 54 12.07 6.05 5.62
C ASP A 54 11.63 6.43 4.21
N GLU A 55 11.03 5.48 3.48
CA GLU A 55 10.55 5.70 2.12
C GLU A 55 9.36 6.67 2.08
N TYR A 56 8.42 6.57 3.04
CA TYR A 56 7.34 7.55 3.19
C TYR A 56 7.89 8.94 3.50
N THR A 57 8.77 9.02 4.50
CA THR A 57 9.39 10.29 4.94
C THR A 57 10.11 10.97 3.78
N LYS A 58 10.89 10.21 3.01
CA LYS A 58 11.58 10.69 1.81
C LYS A 58 10.61 11.19 0.74
N TYR A 59 9.52 10.47 0.49
CA TYR A 59 8.49 10.91 -0.46
C TYR A 59 7.87 12.25 -0.05
N VAL A 60 7.45 12.38 1.21
CA VAL A 60 6.84 13.61 1.73
C VAL A 60 7.81 14.79 1.62
N GLN A 61 9.09 14.60 1.95
CA GLN A 61 10.11 15.64 1.80
C GLN A 61 10.28 16.09 0.34
N VAL A 62 10.31 15.14 -0.60
CA VAL A 62 10.43 15.45 -2.04
C VAL A 62 9.20 16.24 -2.53
N LYS A 63 7.99 15.79 -2.18
CA LYS A 63 6.75 16.49 -2.56
C LYS A 63 6.64 17.88 -1.91
N ALA A 64 7.01 18.03 -0.65
CA ALA A 64 7.04 19.32 0.04
C ALA A 64 8.00 20.31 -0.63
N ARG A 65 9.20 19.84 -1.03
CA ARG A 65 10.18 20.66 -1.78
C ARG A 65 9.65 21.05 -3.17
N ALA A 66 8.98 20.13 -3.87
CA ALA A 66 8.39 20.42 -5.18
C ALA A 66 7.27 21.48 -5.08
N ARG A 67 6.40 21.37 -4.08
CA ARG A 67 5.34 22.37 -3.82
C ARG A 67 5.92 23.75 -3.53
N ARG A 68 6.97 23.86 -2.70
CA ARG A 68 7.64 25.14 -2.41
C ARG A 68 8.26 25.82 -3.65
N LYS A 69 8.67 25.04 -4.65
CA LYS A 69 9.25 25.57 -5.91
C LYS A 69 8.17 25.98 -6.92
N SER A 70 6.95 25.51 -6.75
CA SER A 70 5.84 25.82 -7.66
C SER A 70 5.12 27.07 -7.18
N ASN A 71 5.23 28.18 -7.94
CA ASN A 71 4.43 29.40 -7.73
C ASN A 71 3.01 29.30 -8.30
N LYS A 72 2.54 28.10 -8.69
CA LYS A 72 1.19 27.91 -9.22
C LYS A 72 0.17 27.98 -8.10
N LYS A 73 -0.89 28.77 -8.34
CA LYS A 73 -2.11 28.81 -7.52
C LYS A 73 -2.68 27.39 -7.38
N ASP A 74 -3.16 27.05 -6.19
CA ASP A 74 -3.71 25.74 -5.80
C ASP A 74 -4.97 25.37 -6.58
N ASP A 75 -4.86 25.12 -7.88
CA ASP A 75 -5.90 24.43 -8.62
C ASP A 75 -5.70 22.92 -8.42
N ILE A 76 -6.61 22.30 -7.68
CA ILE A 76 -6.53 20.89 -7.34
C ILE A 76 -6.94 20.08 -8.57
N ASP A 77 -5.95 19.61 -9.31
CA ASP A 77 -6.14 18.59 -10.34
C ASP A 77 -6.37 17.23 -9.65
N ILE A 78 -7.63 16.77 -9.69
CA ILE A 78 -8.07 15.50 -9.10
C ILE A 78 -7.33 14.32 -9.75
N GLU A 79 -7.07 14.39 -11.05
CA GLU A 79 -6.41 13.31 -11.78
C GLU A 79 -4.94 13.22 -11.39
N GLN A 80 -4.26 14.36 -11.26
CA GLN A 80 -2.91 14.41 -10.72
C GLN A 80 -2.84 13.93 -9.27
N SER A 81 -3.84 14.25 -8.44
CA SER A 81 -3.90 13.78 -7.04
C SER A 81 -4.03 12.26 -6.95
N ILE A 82 -4.86 11.65 -7.81
CA ILE A 82 -4.99 10.19 -7.91
C ILE A 82 -3.67 9.56 -8.37
N GLN A 83 -3.03 10.15 -9.40
CA GLN A 83 -1.75 9.66 -9.89
C GLN A 83 -0.67 9.71 -8.80
N ASP A 84 -0.59 10.82 -8.07
CA ASP A 84 0.35 11.00 -6.95
C ASP A 84 0.13 9.95 -5.84
N ALA A 85 -1.13 9.65 -5.51
CA ALA A 85 -1.48 8.62 -4.53
C ALA A 85 -1.10 7.21 -5.01
N CYS A 86 -1.38 6.88 -6.28
CA CYS A 86 -0.97 5.59 -6.85
C CYS A 86 0.55 5.40 -6.84
N GLU A 87 1.30 6.44 -7.19
CA GLU A 87 2.77 6.42 -7.14
C GLU A 87 3.31 6.29 -5.72
N LEU A 88 2.70 6.98 -4.75
CA LEU A 88 3.05 6.83 -3.34
C LEU A 88 2.84 5.39 -2.88
N TYR A 89 1.65 4.84 -3.11
CA TYR A 89 1.33 3.47 -2.68
C TYR A 89 2.23 2.44 -3.36
N ALA A 90 2.56 2.62 -4.64
CA ALA A 90 3.51 1.78 -5.34
C ALA A 90 4.92 1.83 -4.74
N LYS A 91 5.37 2.99 -4.23
CA LYS A 91 6.66 3.10 -3.51
C LYS A 91 6.66 2.43 -2.15
N LEU A 92 5.53 2.46 -1.46
CA LEU A 92 5.37 1.79 -0.17
C LEU A 92 5.13 0.28 -0.32
N THR A 93 4.91 -0.20 -1.54
CA THR A 93 4.76 -1.63 -1.81
C THR A 93 6.13 -2.25 -1.98
N VAL A 94 6.42 -3.29 -1.20
CA VAL A 94 7.70 -4.03 -1.27
C VAL A 94 7.56 -5.42 -1.88
N GLY A 95 6.32 -5.88 -2.08
CA GLY A 95 6.02 -7.10 -2.80
C GLY A 95 4.53 -7.42 -2.80
N TRP A 96 4.16 -8.45 -3.55
CA TRP A 96 2.84 -9.07 -3.50
C TRP A 96 2.90 -10.55 -3.83
N GLU A 97 1.85 -11.28 -3.49
CA GLU A 97 1.70 -12.69 -3.84
C GLU A 97 0.32 -12.95 -4.46
N ASN A 98 0.29 -13.88 -5.42
CA ASN A 98 -0.92 -14.39 -6.08
C ASN A 98 -1.82 -13.33 -6.72
N ILE A 99 -1.29 -12.15 -7.07
CA ILE A 99 -2.03 -11.12 -7.80
C ILE A 99 -2.03 -11.46 -9.30
N PRO A 100 -3.21 -11.73 -9.90
CA PRO A 100 -3.30 -11.98 -11.34
C PRO A 100 -3.35 -10.66 -12.13
N ASP A 101 -2.90 -10.70 -13.38
CA ASP A 101 -3.22 -9.69 -14.37
C ASP A 101 -4.66 -9.82 -14.88
N LYS A 102 -5.06 -8.93 -15.82
CA LYS A 102 -6.40 -8.95 -16.41
C LYS A 102 -6.68 -10.20 -17.25
N GLU A 103 -5.66 -10.95 -17.61
CA GLU A 103 -5.74 -12.19 -18.39
C GLU A 103 -5.69 -13.43 -17.49
N GLY A 104 -5.50 -13.26 -16.17
CA GLY A 104 -5.43 -14.34 -15.18
C GLY A 104 -4.02 -14.90 -14.97
N ASN A 105 -2.98 -14.32 -15.60
CA ASN A 105 -1.59 -14.75 -15.41
C ASN A 105 -0.98 -14.10 -14.16
N ALA A 106 0.08 -14.67 -13.62
CA ALA A 106 0.79 -14.09 -12.48
C ALA A 106 1.42 -12.73 -12.87
N MET A 107 1.01 -11.66 -12.21
CA MET A 107 1.54 -10.32 -12.47
C MET A 107 2.92 -10.16 -11.81
N PRO A 108 4.00 -9.87 -12.57
CA PRO A 108 5.30 -9.66 -11.98
C PRO A 108 5.30 -8.40 -11.13
N PHE A 109 5.92 -8.46 -9.95
CA PHE A 109 6.05 -7.31 -9.08
C PHE A 109 7.04 -6.29 -9.66
N THR A 110 6.52 -5.18 -10.14
CA THR A 110 7.28 -4.01 -10.60
C THR A 110 6.58 -2.73 -10.15
N PHE A 111 7.33 -1.64 -10.04
CA PHE A 111 6.76 -0.33 -9.71
C PHE A 111 5.66 0.09 -10.70
N GLU A 112 5.90 -0.09 -12.00
CA GLU A 112 4.93 0.24 -13.04
C GLU A 112 3.64 -0.58 -12.91
N ASN A 113 3.76 -1.89 -12.65
CA ASN A 113 2.61 -2.75 -12.43
C ASN A 113 1.84 -2.34 -11.17
N ALA A 114 2.53 -1.95 -10.10
CA ALA A 114 1.87 -1.50 -8.87
C ALA A 114 1.10 -0.19 -9.08
N VAL A 115 1.68 0.78 -9.80
CA VAL A 115 0.98 2.00 -10.19
C VAL A 115 -0.26 1.67 -11.03
N ASN A 116 -0.10 0.78 -12.02
CA ASN A 116 -1.20 0.38 -12.90
C ASN A 116 -2.30 -0.37 -12.16
N LEU A 117 -1.96 -1.21 -11.18
CA LEU A 117 -2.90 -1.91 -10.30
C LEU A 117 -3.75 -0.89 -9.51
N TYR A 118 -3.12 0.05 -8.81
CA TYR A 118 -3.84 1.05 -8.01
C TYR A 118 -4.61 2.08 -8.83
N LYS A 119 -4.18 2.33 -10.08
CA LYS A 119 -4.90 3.17 -11.02
C LYS A 119 -6.14 2.46 -11.57
N SER A 120 -5.99 1.19 -11.96
CA SER A 120 -7.06 0.40 -12.60
C SER A 120 -8.13 -0.07 -11.61
N PHE A 121 -7.73 -0.38 -10.37
CA PHE A 121 -8.62 -0.97 -9.37
C PHE A 121 -8.75 -0.06 -8.14
N LYS A 122 -9.75 0.82 -8.19
CA LYS A 122 -10.03 1.79 -7.11
C LYS A 122 -10.19 1.12 -5.74
N ASP A 123 -10.84 -0.04 -5.69
CA ASP A 123 -11.08 -0.74 -4.42
C ASP A 123 -9.77 -1.20 -3.76
N ILE A 124 -8.87 -1.82 -4.53
CA ILE A 124 -7.52 -2.17 -4.07
C ILE A 124 -6.79 -0.91 -3.57
N ARG A 125 -6.87 0.20 -4.30
CA ARG A 125 -6.28 1.48 -3.87
C ARG A 125 -6.84 1.96 -2.53
N VAL A 126 -8.14 1.80 -2.29
CA VAL A 126 -8.78 2.16 -1.02
C VAL A 126 -8.31 1.24 0.10
N GLN A 127 -8.28 -0.08 -0.12
CA GLN A 127 -7.79 -1.04 0.87
C GLN A 127 -6.34 -0.75 1.27
N VAL A 128 -5.46 -0.50 0.30
CA VAL A 128 -4.06 -0.15 0.52
C VAL A 128 -3.92 1.18 1.27
N GLY A 129 -4.67 2.20 0.87
CA GLY A 129 -4.66 3.51 1.54
C GLY A 129 -5.11 3.41 3.00
N ASN A 130 -6.19 2.67 3.26
CA ASN A 130 -6.70 2.43 4.62
C ASN A 130 -5.69 1.64 5.45
N PHE A 131 -5.09 0.59 4.87
CA PHE A 131 -4.12 -0.25 5.56
C PHE A 131 -2.87 0.54 5.96
N ILE A 132 -2.34 1.39 5.08
CA ILE A 132 -1.20 2.26 5.37
C ILE A 132 -1.56 3.31 6.44
N ALA A 133 -2.77 3.88 6.37
CA ALA A 133 -3.21 4.91 7.31
C ALA A 133 -3.36 4.41 8.76
N GLU A 134 -3.62 3.11 8.94
CA GLU A 134 -3.79 2.48 10.23
C GLU A 134 -2.43 2.02 10.78
N GLN A 135 -1.83 2.83 11.65
CA GLN A 135 -0.50 2.60 12.21
C GLN A 135 -0.39 1.26 12.94
N GLU A 136 -1.49 0.82 13.56
CA GLU A 136 -1.56 -0.45 14.30
C GLU A 136 -1.23 -1.67 13.42
N ASN A 137 -1.46 -1.60 12.10
CA ASN A 137 -1.10 -2.69 11.19
C ASN A 137 0.40 -2.97 11.13
N PHE A 138 1.23 -1.99 11.51
CA PHE A 138 2.69 -2.08 11.44
C PHE A 138 3.34 -2.27 12.81
N ILE A 139 2.60 -2.04 13.90
CA ILE A 139 3.12 -2.16 15.27
C ILE A 139 2.89 -3.60 15.77
N LYS A 140 3.98 -4.28 16.15
CA LYS A 140 3.91 -5.60 16.77
C LYS A 140 3.70 -5.43 18.28
N SER A 141 2.62 -6.03 18.78
CA SER A 141 2.30 -6.07 20.22
C SER A 141 3.15 -7.08 21.00
#